data_AF-A0A952JQM1-F1
#
_entry.id   AF-A0A952JQM1-F1
#
_cell.length_a   1.000
_cell.length_b   1.000
_cell.length_c   1.000
_cell.angle_alpha   90.00
_cell.angle_beta   90.00
_cell.angle_gamma   90.00
#
_symmetry.space_group_name_H-M   'P 1'
#
loop_
_entity.id
_entity.type
_entity.pdbx_description
1 polymer ?
#
loop_
_entity_poly.entity_id
_entity_poly.type
_entity_poly.pdbx_seq_one_letter_code
_entity_poly.pdbx_strand_id
1 'polypeptide(L)'
;MKRITIILMAACTALLMVYCKQQGRNPQPLPQEEMVQTGFIAQEVEQAAQQTGYHFSGIDKPKNENDLYGLRYAEFVVPLVKAVQEQQALIEKLSKKVETLEGLTHLLKSKK
;
A
#
# COMPACT_ATOMS: atom_id res chain seq x y z
N MET A 1 40.40 3.80 -36.79
CA MET A 1 39.99 3.55 -35.38
C MET A 1 38.55 3.03 -35.24
N LYS A 2 37.53 3.52 -35.96
CA LYS A 2 36.13 3.06 -35.79
C LYS A 2 35.81 1.61 -36.22
N ARG A 3 36.66 0.96 -37.04
CA ARG A 3 36.42 -0.43 -37.52
C ARG A 3 36.89 -1.53 -36.55
N ILE A 4 37.85 -1.23 -35.66
CA ILE A 4 38.37 -2.22 -34.69
C ILE A 4 37.40 -2.39 -33.51
N THR A 5 36.70 -1.32 -33.11
CA THR A 5 35.71 -1.35 -32.02
C THR A 5 34.47 -2.18 -32.36
N ILE A 6 34.03 -2.19 -33.63
CA ILE A 6 32.86 -2.96 -34.06
C ILE A 6 33.15 -4.46 -34.04
N ILE A 7 34.37 -4.88 -34.40
CA ILE A 7 34.77 -6.29 -34.41
C ILE A 7 34.92 -6.83 -32.97
N LEU A 8 35.47 -6.03 -32.04
CA LEU A 8 35.63 -6.43 -30.63
C LEU A 8 34.28 -6.54 -29.89
N MET A 9 33.32 -5.64 -30.19
CA MET A 9 31.95 -5.71 -29.63
C MET A 9 31.13 -6.88 -30.19
N ALA A 10 31.28 -7.18 -31.48
CA ALA A 10 30.61 -8.32 -32.11
C ALA A 10 31.15 -9.67 -31.59
N ALA A 11 32.47 -9.77 -31.35
CA ALA A 11 33.07 -10.95 -30.74
C ALA A 11 32.59 -11.16 -29.30
N CYS A 12 32.41 -10.09 -28.52
CA CYS A 12 31.91 -10.17 -27.14
C CYS A 12 30.45 -10.67 -27.07
N THR A 13 29.58 -10.21 -27.97
CA THR A 13 28.18 -10.68 -28.03
C THR A 13 28.08 -12.09 -28.58
N ALA A 14 28.87 -12.45 -29.59
CA ALA A 14 28.90 -13.82 -30.11
C ALA A 14 29.44 -14.81 -29.06
N LEU A 15 30.47 -14.43 -28.29
CA LEU A 15 31.02 -15.27 -27.24
C LEU A 15 30.02 -15.45 -26.08
N LEU A 16 29.28 -14.40 -25.70
CA LEU A 16 28.23 -14.51 -24.65
C LEU A 16 27.07 -15.43 -25.09
N MET A 17 26.64 -15.34 -26.35
CA MET A 17 25.59 -16.20 -26.91
C MET A 17 26.04 -17.66 -27.05
N VAL A 18 27.31 -17.91 -27.42
CA VAL A 18 27.90 -19.26 -27.48
C VAL A 18 28.09 -19.84 -26.07
N TYR A 19 28.55 -19.03 -25.11
CA TYR A 19 28.72 -19.45 -23.71
C TYR A 19 27.36 -19.77 -23.04
N CYS A 20 26.30 -19.03 -23.38
CA CYS A 20 24.93 -19.35 -22.93
C CYS A 20 24.39 -20.65 -23.54
N LYS A 21 24.66 -20.94 -24.83
CA LYS A 21 24.20 -22.20 -25.47
C LYS A 21 24.94 -23.44 -24.95
N GLN A 22 26.20 -23.31 -24.53
CA GLN A 22 26.99 -24.45 -24.04
C GLN A 22 26.66 -24.91 -22.61
N GLN A 23 25.85 -24.16 -21.84
CA GLN A 23 25.48 -24.54 -20.47
C GLN A 23 24.10 -25.20 -20.32
N GLY A 24 23.37 -25.52 -21.39
CA GLY A 24 22.11 -26.29 -21.30
C GLY A 24 21.04 -25.68 -20.39
N ARG A 25 21.19 -24.42 -19.96
CA ARG A 25 20.22 -23.72 -19.12
C ARG A 25 19.13 -23.15 -20.04
N ASN A 26 18.01 -23.86 -20.13
CA ASN A 26 16.75 -23.15 -20.32
C ASN A 26 16.60 -22.17 -19.14
N PRO A 27 16.30 -20.87 -19.36
CA PRO A 27 15.88 -20.01 -18.27
C PRO A 27 14.59 -20.62 -17.71
N GLN A 28 14.72 -21.31 -16.59
CA GLN A 28 13.59 -21.80 -15.83
C GLN A 28 12.78 -20.55 -15.44
N PRO A 29 11.45 -20.52 -15.68
CA PRO A 29 10.61 -19.53 -15.02
C PRO A 29 10.95 -19.62 -13.54
N LEU A 30 11.35 -18.51 -12.93
CA LEU A 30 11.47 -18.46 -11.48
C LEU A 30 10.13 -18.98 -10.94
N PRO A 31 10.13 -19.95 -10.00
CA PRO A 31 8.89 -20.40 -9.39
C PRO A 31 8.13 -19.13 -9.00
N GLN A 32 6.88 -19.01 -9.44
CA GLN A 32 6.01 -17.95 -8.97
C GLN A 32 5.95 -18.16 -7.46
N GLU A 33 6.81 -17.48 -6.71
CA GLU A 33 6.61 -17.30 -5.29
C GLU A 33 5.19 -16.74 -5.22
N GLU A 34 4.27 -17.47 -4.60
CA GLU A 34 2.99 -16.93 -4.20
C GLU A 34 3.31 -15.76 -3.28
N MET A 35 3.53 -14.59 -3.87
CA MET A 35 3.79 -13.37 -3.15
C MET A 35 2.49 -13.06 -2.43
N VAL A 36 2.44 -13.39 -1.15
CA VAL A 36 1.31 -13.01 -0.29
C VAL A 36 1.25 -11.50 -0.30
N GLN A 37 0.18 -10.96 -0.88
CA GLN A 37 -0.09 -9.53 -0.89
C GLN A 37 -1.06 -9.20 0.22
N THR A 38 -0.69 -8.28 1.10
CA THR A 38 -1.58 -7.71 2.09
C THR A 38 -2.34 -6.54 1.47
N GLY A 39 -3.66 -6.52 1.62
CA GLY A 39 -4.50 -5.46 1.08
C GLY A 39 -5.92 -5.52 1.63
N PHE A 40 -6.78 -4.65 1.10
CA PHE A 40 -8.20 -4.64 1.46
C PHE A 40 -9.03 -5.44 0.45
N ILE A 41 -10.08 -6.09 0.95
CA ILE A 41 -11.11 -6.71 0.11
C ILE A 41 -12.09 -5.63 -0.33
N ALA A 42 -12.26 -5.46 -1.64
CA ALA A 42 -13.07 -4.38 -2.21
C ALA A 42 -14.53 -4.38 -1.72
N GLN A 43 -15.11 -5.56 -1.55
CA GLN A 43 -16.47 -5.76 -1.06
C GLN A 43 -16.61 -5.32 0.40
N GLU A 44 -15.60 -5.58 1.24
CA GLU A 44 -15.60 -5.15 2.64
C GLU A 44 -15.47 -3.63 2.76
N VAL A 45 -14.64 -3.03 1.91
CA VAL A 45 -14.51 -1.56 1.84
C VAL A 45 -15.83 -0.92 1.39
N GLU A 46 -16.52 -1.52 0.42
CA GLU A 46 -17.84 -1.07 -0.01
C GLU A 46 -18.85 -1.10 1.14
N GLN A 47 -18.91 -2.22 1.87
CA GLN A 47 -19.80 -2.38 3.00
C GLN A 47 -19.49 -1.36 4.11
N ALA A 48 -18.21 -1.15 4.43
CA ALA A 48 -17.79 -0.16 5.42
C ALA A 48 -18.15 1.28 5.01
N ALA A 49 -17.96 1.62 3.74
CA ALA A 49 -18.37 2.92 3.19
C ALA A 49 -19.89 3.14 3.32
N GLN A 50 -20.70 2.12 3.03
CA GLN A 50 -22.15 2.17 3.21
C GLN A 50 -22.56 2.33 4.68
N GLN A 51 -21.95 1.58 5.59
CA GLN A 51 -22.23 1.62 7.03
C GLN A 51 -21.91 2.99 7.66
N THR A 52 -20.86 3.64 7.15
CA THR A 52 -20.43 4.96 7.61
C THR A 52 -21.18 6.11 6.92
N GLY A 53 -22.02 5.80 5.91
CA GLY A 53 -22.68 6.81 5.08
C GLY A 53 -21.71 7.62 4.21
N TYR A 54 -20.48 7.13 4.02
CA TYR A 54 -19.44 7.81 3.25
C TYR A 54 -19.45 7.34 1.80
N HIS A 55 -19.52 8.27 0.85
CA HIS A 55 -19.45 7.95 -0.57
C HIS A 55 -17.99 7.81 -1.01
N PHE A 56 -17.45 6.60 -0.95
CA PHE A 56 -16.07 6.33 -1.36
C PHE A 56 -15.96 6.17 -2.89
N SER A 57 -15.26 7.10 -3.54
CA SER A 57 -14.96 7.10 -4.97
C SER A 57 -13.97 6.03 -5.41
N GLY A 58 -13.27 5.38 -4.46
CA GLY A 58 -12.18 4.45 -4.77
C GLY A 58 -12.59 3.02 -5.10
N ILE A 59 -13.89 2.70 -5.13
CA ILE A 59 -14.38 1.35 -5.47
C ILE A 59 -14.91 1.34 -6.90
N ASP A 60 -14.42 0.40 -7.71
CA ASP A 60 -15.00 0.06 -8.99
C ASP A 60 -15.87 -1.18 -8.83
N LYS A 61 -17.19 -0.99 -8.94
CA LYS A 61 -18.17 -2.07 -8.84
C LYS A 61 -18.35 -2.76 -10.20
N PRO A 62 -18.53 -4.08 -10.21
CA PRO A 62 -18.85 -4.80 -11.44
C PRO A 62 -20.20 -4.34 -12.00
N LYS A 63 -20.29 -4.18 -13.32
CA LYS A 63 -21.55 -3.83 -14.01
C LYS A 63 -22.25 -5.09 -14.56
N ASN A 64 -21.47 -6.14 -14.81
CA ASN A 64 -21.93 -7.45 -15.30
C ASN A 64 -21.25 -8.58 -14.52
N GLU A 65 -21.73 -9.81 -14.70
CA GLU A 65 -21.21 -11.02 -14.04
C GLU A 65 -19.73 -11.32 -14.36
N ASN A 66 -19.19 -10.77 -15.45
CA ASN A 66 -17.80 -10.96 -15.86
C ASN A 66 -16.86 -9.86 -15.34
N ASP A 67 -17.39 -8.80 -14.74
CA ASP A 67 -16.59 -7.70 -14.25
C ASP A 67 -16.04 -8.02 -12.85
N LEU A 68 -14.86 -7.50 -12.54
CA LEU A 68 -14.21 -7.69 -11.25
C LEU A 68 -14.38 -6.44 -10.38
N TYR A 69 -14.39 -6.68 -9.07
CA TYR A 69 -14.25 -5.60 -8.09
C TYR A 69 -12.84 -5.00 -8.15
N GLY A 70 -12.77 -3.67 -8.18
CA GLY A 70 -11.52 -2.92 -8.18
C GLY A 70 -11.41 -1.94 -7.01
N LEU A 71 -10.17 -1.68 -6.57
CA LEU A 71 -9.85 -0.63 -5.60
C LEU A 71 -8.79 0.31 -6.14
N ARG A 72 -9.05 1.62 -6.01
CA ARG A 72 -8.09 2.70 -6.26
C ARG A 72 -7.40 3.08 -4.95
N TYR A 73 -6.20 2.55 -4.71
CA TYR A 73 -5.46 2.81 -3.47
C TYR A 73 -5.17 4.30 -3.21
N ALA A 74 -4.99 5.11 -4.27
CA ALA A 74 -4.75 6.54 -4.15
C ALA A 74 -5.93 7.31 -3.52
N GLU A 75 -7.16 6.83 -3.74
CA GLU A 75 -8.38 7.49 -3.24
C GLU A 75 -8.53 7.35 -1.72
N PHE A 76 -7.85 6.40 -1.07
CA PHE A 76 -7.89 6.25 0.40
C PHE A 76 -7.14 7.36 1.13
N VAL A 77 -6.19 8.04 0.48
CA VAL A 77 -5.32 9.02 1.17
C VAL A 77 -6.17 10.16 1.76
N VAL A 78 -7.16 10.65 1.01
CA VAL A 78 -8.00 11.77 1.44
C VAL A 78 -8.85 11.42 2.68
N PRO A 79 -9.66 10.35 2.71
CA PRO A 79 -10.41 9.97 3.90
C PRO A 79 -9.51 9.59 5.07
N LEU A 80 -8.32 9.01 4.85
CA LEU A 80 -7.37 8.72 5.93
C LEU A 80 -6.83 10.01 6.58
N VAL A 81 -6.48 11.02 5.79
CA VAL A 81 -6.03 12.32 6.33
C VAL A 81 -7.15 12.96 7.15
N LYS A 82 -8.41 12.90 6.69
CA LYS A 82 -9.56 13.39 7.46
C LYS A 82 -9.75 12.63 8.76
N ALA A 83 -9.68 11.30 8.73
CA ALA A 83 -9.80 10.47 9.93
C ALA A 83 -8.72 10.81 10.97
N VAL A 84 -7.46 11.01 10.54
CA VAL A 84 -6.36 11.40 11.44
C VAL A 84 -6.60 12.80 12.03
N GLN A 85 -7.08 13.76 11.24
CA GLN A 85 -7.41 15.10 11.74
C GLN A 85 -8.51 15.06 12.81
N GLU A 86 -9.58 14.31 12.57
CA GLU A 86 -10.69 14.17 13.52
C GLU A 86 -10.25 13.42 14.78
N GLN A 87 -9.43 12.38 14.62
CA GLN A 87 -8.85 11.64 15.74
C GLN A 87 -7.92 12.54 16.58
N GLN A 88 -7.12 13.39 15.95
CA GLN A 88 -6.25 14.33 16.66
C GLN A 88 -7.06 15.32 17.52
N ALA A 89 -8.15 15.87 17.00
CA ALA A 89 -9.05 16.73 17.77
C ALA A 89 -9.69 16.01 18.96
N LEU A 90 -10.05 14.73 18.80
CA LEU A 90 -10.55 13.90 19.91
C LEU A 90 -9.46 13.65 20.97
N ILE A 91 -8.23 13.37 20.56
CA ILE A 91 -7.09 13.17 21.47
C ILE A 91 -6.87 14.43 22.30
N GLU A 92 -6.79 15.61 21.68
CA GLU A 92 -6.59 16.88 22.41
C GLU A 92 -7.71 17.14 23.42
N LYS A 93 -8.96 16.89 23.02
CA LYS A 93 -10.13 17.01 23.90
C LYS A 93 -10.05 16.05 25.09
N LEU A 94 -9.63 14.81 24.87
CA LEU A 94 -9.50 13.81 25.93
C LEU A 94 -8.33 14.14 26.86
N SER A 95 -7.17 14.52 26.33
CA SER A 95 -6.00 14.92 27.12
C SER A 95 -6.33 16.09 28.06
N LYS A 96 -7.04 17.11 27.57
CA LYS A 96 -7.46 18.25 28.40
C LYS A 96 -8.42 17.85 29.53
N LYS A 97 -9.33 16.89 29.26
CA LYS A 97 -10.22 16.36 30.29
C LYS A 97 -9.44 15.61 31.37
N VAL A 98 -8.48 14.78 30.96
CA VAL A 98 -7.61 14.04 31.90
C VAL A 98 -6.84 15.02 32.78
N GLU A 99 -6.17 16.02 32.19
CA GLU A 99 -5.44 17.05 32.94
C GLU A 99 -6.34 17.78 33.96
N THR A 100 -7.55 18.15 33.56
CA THR A 100 -8.52 18.80 34.46
C THR A 100 -8.90 17.89 35.62
N LEU A 101 -9.21 16.62 35.35
CA LEU A 101 -9.61 15.65 36.37
C LEU A 101 -8.46 15.32 37.33
N GLU A 102 -7.24 15.19 36.82
CA GLU A 102 -6.04 14.99 37.64
C GLU A 102 -5.77 16.19 38.53
N GLY A 103 -5.90 17.41 37.99
CA GLY A 103 -5.79 18.65 38.77
C GLY A 103 -6.84 18.74 39.90
N LEU A 104 -8.10 18.43 39.61
CA LEU A 104 -9.16 18.38 40.63
C LEU A 104 -8.87 17.32 41.70
N THR A 105 -8.38 16.16 41.29
CA THR A 105 -7.99 15.07 42.21
C THR A 105 -6.86 15.52 43.13
N HIS A 106 -5.87 16.23 42.60
CA HIS A 106 -4.76 16.78 43.40
C HIS A 106 -5.25 17.81 44.44
N LEU A 107 -6.15 18.72 44.03
CA LEU A 107 -6.74 19.72 44.94
C LEU A 107 -7.59 19.10 46.06
N LEU A 108 -8.33 18.03 45.77
CA LEU A 108 -9.11 17.34 46.79
C LEU A 108 -8.22 16.58 47.77
N LYS A 109 -7.13 15.97 47.29
CA LYS A 109 -6.13 15.32 48.15
C LYS A 109 -5.39 16.31 49.04
N SER A 110 -5.12 17.53 48.58
CA SER A 110 -4.43 18.55 49.39
C SER A 110 -5.33 19.23 50.43
N LYS A 111 -6.66 19.10 50.31
CA LYS A 111 -7.64 19.63 51.28
C LYS A 111 -7.98 18.66 52.41
N LYS A 112 -7.43 17.46 52.42
CA LYS A 112 -7.74 16.38 53.36
C LYS A 112 -6.54 16.12 54.25
#